data_AF-A0A953XVE8-F1
#
_entry.id   AF-A0A953XVE8-F1
#
_cell.length_a   1.000
_cell.length_b   1.000
_cell.length_c   1.000
_cell.angle_alpha   90.00
_cell.angle_beta   90.00
_cell.angle_gamma   90.00
#
_symmetry.space_group_name_H-M   'P 1'
#
loop_
_entity.id
_entity.type
_entity.pdbx_description
1 polymer ?
#
loop_
_entity_poly.entity_id
_entity_poly.type
_entity_poly.pdbx_seq_one_letter_code
_entity_poly.pdbx_strand_id
1 'polypeptide(L)'
;MERRFDLIVFGATGFTGHLVAEYLQATYGAAGGLRWALAGRDAAKLARVRDAIGAPATLPLLTADASDAAALAALTARTRVILTTVGPYQSHGETLVAACARAGTDYVDLCGEPAWMAKMIPRLQPMAAQSGARIVFS
;
A
#
# COMPACT_ATOMS: atom_id res chain seq x y z
N MET A 1 -4.00 -5.47 -18.72
CA MET A 1 -2.79 -5.93 -18.02
C MET A 1 -3.23 -6.57 -16.71
N GLU A 2 -2.85 -7.81 -16.44
CA GLU A 2 -3.31 -8.47 -15.22
C GLU A 2 -2.59 -7.92 -13.98
N ARG A 3 -3.36 -7.52 -12.96
CA ARG A 3 -2.83 -7.18 -11.64
C ARG A 3 -2.57 -8.47 -10.87
N ARG A 4 -1.32 -8.70 -10.47
CA ARG A 4 -0.88 -9.89 -9.71
C ARG A 4 -1.53 -9.95 -8.32
N PHE A 5 -1.73 -8.79 -7.70
CA PHE A 5 -2.31 -8.66 -6.37
C PHE A 5 -3.62 -7.89 -6.41
N ASP A 6 -4.51 -8.24 -5.50
CA ASP A 6 -5.72 -7.48 -5.24
C ASP A 6 -5.43 -6.35 -4.24
N LEU A 7 -4.56 -6.61 -3.26
CA LEU A 7 -4.17 -5.65 -2.23
C LEU A 7 -2.68 -5.77 -1.89
N ILE A 8 -2.00 -4.63 -1.74
CA ILE A 8 -0.69 -4.58 -1.09
C ILE A 8 -0.79 -3.69 0.16
N VAL A 9 -0.30 -4.18 1.29
CA VAL A 9 -0.15 -3.40 2.52
C VAL A 9 1.27 -2.82 2.58
N PHE A 10 1.40 -1.52 2.29
CA PHE A 10 2.67 -0.81 2.38
C PHE A 10 2.85 -0.17 3.75
N GLY A 11 3.94 -0.51 4.45
CA GLY A 11 4.14 -0.11 5.86
C GLY A 11 3.77 -1.19 6.88
N ALA A 12 3.69 -2.45 6.43
CA ALA A 12 3.32 -3.60 7.26
C ALA A 12 4.19 -3.81 8.53
N THR A 13 5.40 -3.24 8.56
CA THR A 13 6.31 -3.33 9.71
C THR A 13 6.05 -2.27 10.79
N GLY A 14 5.16 -1.32 10.54
CA GLY A 14 4.70 -0.36 11.54
C GLY A 14 3.61 -0.95 12.44
N PHE A 15 3.26 -0.24 13.52
CA PHE A 15 2.26 -0.71 14.48
C PHE A 15 0.89 -0.98 13.82
N THR A 16 0.30 0.02 13.15
CA THR A 16 -1.01 -0.17 12.49
C THR A 16 -0.93 -1.11 11.30
N GLY A 17 0.18 -1.09 10.55
CA GLY A 17 0.40 -2.00 9.43
C GLY A 17 0.43 -3.47 9.87
N HIS A 18 0.97 -3.76 11.05
CA HIS A 18 0.93 -5.10 11.66
C HIS A 18 -0.50 -5.53 11.97
N LEU A 19 -1.30 -4.68 12.59
CA LEU A 19 -2.71 -4.97 12.92
C LEU A 19 -3.56 -5.19 11.65
N VAL A 20 -3.30 -4.43 10.59
CA VAL A 20 -3.95 -4.64 9.28
C VAL A 20 -3.56 -6.01 8.71
N ALA A 21 -2.27 -6.37 8.77
CA ALA A 21 -1.81 -7.67 8.28
C ALA A 21 -2.41 -8.83 9.08
N GLU A 22 -2.49 -8.72 10.40
CA GLU A 22 -3.12 -9.69 11.30
C GLU A 22 -4.61 -9.85 10.95
N TYR A 23 -5.35 -8.75 10.78
CA TYR A 23 -6.75 -8.78 10.38
C TYR A 23 -6.95 -9.47 9.03
N LEU A 24 -6.13 -9.14 8.02
CA LEU A 24 -6.22 -9.76 6.69
C LEU A 24 -5.94 -11.27 6.76
N GLN A 25 -4.96 -11.69 7.54
CA GLN A 25 -4.64 -13.10 7.72
C GLN A 25 -5.77 -13.84 8.45
N ALA A 26 -6.34 -13.27 9.52
CA ALA A 26 -7.44 -13.87 10.26
C ALA A 26 -8.74 -13.97 9.43
N THR A 27 -9.01 -12.97 8.59
CA THR A 27 -10.28 -12.84 7.86
C THR A 27 -10.25 -13.56 6.51
N TYR A 28 -9.17 -13.42 5.76
CA TYR A 28 -9.07 -13.92 4.37
C TYR A 28 -8.02 -15.01 4.21
N GLY A 29 -7.04 -15.09 5.11
CA GLY A 29 -5.88 -15.96 4.96
C GLY A 29 -5.00 -15.60 3.76
N ALA A 30 -3.84 -16.24 3.65
CA ALA A 30 -2.96 -16.12 2.49
C ALA A 30 -3.27 -17.13 1.37
N ALA A 31 -4.08 -18.15 1.66
CA ALA A 31 -4.54 -19.17 0.71
C ALA A 31 -6.03 -19.02 0.34
N GLY A 32 -6.70 -17.98 0.85
CA GLY A 32 -8.09 -17.69 0.53
C GLY A 32 -8.24 -16.96 -0.81
N GLY A 33 -9.43 -16.38 -1.03
CA GLY A 33 -9.78 -15.71 -2.29
C GLY A 33 -9.08 -14.36 -2.54
N LEU A 34 -8.40 -13.80 -1.53
CA LEU A 34 -7.70 -12.51 -1.64
C LEU A 34 -6.22 -12.72 -1.95
N ARG A 35 -5.72 -12.20 -3.07
CA ARG A 35 -4.28 -12.25 -3.41
C ARG A 35 -3.61 -11.00 -2.86
N TRP A 36 -3.03 -11.08 -1.67
CA TRP A 36 -2.40 -9.92 -1.02
C TRP A 36 -0.92 -10.10 -0.74
N ALA A 37 -0.22 -9.00 -0.45
CA ALA A 37 1.20 -8.99 -0.12
C ALA A 37 1.53 -7.93 0.94
N LEU A 38 2.61 -8.16 1.67
CA LEU A 38 3.19 -7.19 2.60
C LEU A 38 4.32 -6.44 1.92
N ALA A 39 4.39 -5.13 2.09
CA ALA A 39 5.44 -4.30 1.54
C ALA A 39 6.05 -3.33 2.55
N GLY A 40 7.34 -3.07 2.39
CA GLY A 40 8.11 -2.16 3.24
C GLY A 40 9.60 -2.22 2.91
N ARG A 41 10.39 -1.36 3.55
CA ARG A 41 11.82 -1.20 3.23
C ARG A 41 12.74 -2.30 3.79
N ASP A 42 12.30 -3.03 4.81
CA ASP A 42 13.13 -4.01 5.54
C ASP A 42 12.55 -5.42 5.40
N ALA A 43 13.19 -6.24 4.57
CA ALA A 43 12.76 -7.61 4.29
C ALA A 43 12.75 -8.51 5.54
N ALA A 44 13.69 -8.32 6.47
CA ALA A 44 13.76 -9.12 7.69
C ALA A 44 12.65 -8.75 8.68
N LYS A 45 12.27 -7.47 8.76
CA LYS A 45 11.07 -7.05 9.52
C LYS A 45 9.78 -7.56 8.90
N LEU A 46 9.67 -7.53 7.56
CA LEU A 46 8.50 -8.09 6.87
C LEU A 46 8.33 -9.59 7.15
N ALA A 47 9.42 -10.35 7.12
CA ALA A 47 9.41 -11.77 7.47
C ALA A 47 8.93 -11.99 8.91
N ARG A 48 9.48 -11.22 9.87
CA ARG A 48 9.04 -11.28 11.27
C ARG A 48 7.55 -10.98 11.44
N VAL A 49 7.00 -10.00 10.72
CA VAL A 49 5.55 -9.70 10.76
C VAL A 49 4.75 -10.87 10.22
N ARG A 50 5.10 -11.41 9.05
CA ARG A 50 4.43 -12.58 8.45
C ARG A 50 4.42 -13.77 9.42
N ASP A 51 5.56 -14.06 10.02
CA ASP A 51 5.70 -15.20 10.92
C ASP A 51 4.90 -14.97 12.22
N ALA A 52 4.88 -13.74 12.76
CA ALA A 52 4.13 -13.37 13.96
C ALA A 52 2.61 -13.48 13.78
N ILE A 53 2.08 -13.16 12.60
CA ILE A 53 0.64 -13.30 12.29
C ILE A 53 0.25 -14.73 11.87
N GLY A 54 1.20 -15.68 11.88
CA GLY A 54 0.95 -17.07 11.48
C GLY A 54 0.65 -17.24 9.98
N ALA A 55 1.08 -16.30 9.13
CA ALA A 55 0.90 -16.41 7.69
C ALA A 55 1.93 -17.37 7.08
N PRO A 56 1.55 -18.15 6.04
CA PRO A 56 2.47 -19.10 5.40
C PRO A 56 3.62 -18.39 4.69
N ALA A 57 4.75 -19.07 4.55
CA ALA A 57 5.93 -18.56 3.84
C ALA A 57 5.65 -18.16 2.37
N THR A 58 4.56 -18.67 1.79
CA THR A 58 4.09 -18.31 0.46
C THR A 58 3.48 -16.91 0.37
N LEU A 59 3.12 -16.27 1.50
CA LEU A 59 2.64 -14.89 1.50
C LEU A 59 3.75 -13.96 0.98
N PRO A 60 3.54 -13.26 -0.15
CA PRO A 60 4.60 -12.50 -0.79
C PRO A 60 5.02 -11.29 0.05
N LEU A 61 6.34 -11.10 0.17
CA LEU A 61 6.97 -9.93 0.78
C LEU A 61 7.64 -9.10 -0.31
N LEU A 62 7.35 -7.81 -0.34
CA LEU A 62 7.83 -6.88 -1.38
C LEU A 62 8.67 -5.78 -0.74
N THR A 63 9.93 -5.66 -1.15
CA THR A 63 10.78 -4.58 -0.68
C THR A 63 10.57 -3.32 -1.51
N ALA A 64 10.22 -2.23 -0.85
CA ALA A 64 10.12 -0.89 -1.44
C ALA A 64 10.37 0.17 -0.37
N ASP A 65 11.11 1.21 -0.72
CA ASP A 65 11.28 2.40 0.12
C ASP A 65 10.38 3.54 -0.39
N ALA A 66 9.82 4.34 0.52
CA ALA A 66 8.93 5.45 0.15
C ALA A 66 9.64 6.57 -0.64
N SER A 67 10.96 6.64 -0.54
CA SER A 67 11.81 7.57 -1.29
C SER A 67 12.18 7.06 -2.69
N ASP A 68 11.97 5.77 -2.99
CA ASP A 68 12.30 5.18 -4.28
C ASP A 68 11.09 5.18 -5.22
N ALA A 69 11.02 6.19 -6.07
CA ALA A 69 9.93 6.36 -7.03
C ALA A 69 9.80 5.18 -8.03
N ALA A 70 10.91 4.54 -8.41
CA ALA A 70 10.89 3.42 -9.34
C ALA A 70 10.34 2.15 -8.67
N ALA A 71 10.76 1.87 -7.43
CA ALA A 71 10.22 0.77 -6.64
C ALA A 71 8.71 0.96 -6.39
N LEU A 72 8.27 2.17 -6.03
CA LEU A 72 6.85 2.47 -5.83
C LEU A 72 6.04 2.31 -7.11
N ALA A 73 6.54 2.76 -8.26
CA ALA A 73 5.87 2.57 -9.54
C ALA A 73 5.75 1.08 -9.92
N ALA A 74 6.79 0.28 -9.67
CA ALA A 74 6.74 -1.16 -9.88
C ALA A 74 5.72 -1.85 -8.95
N LEU A 75 5.58 -1.34 -7.72
CA LEU A 75 4.61 -1.84 -6.75
C LEU A 75 3.18 -1.50 -7.14
N THR A 76 2.90 -0.26 -7.56
CA THR A 76 1.57 0.16 -8.00
C THR A 76 1.10 -0.61 -9.22
N ALA A 77 1.97 -0.82 -10.22
CA ALA A 77 1.64 -1.58 -11.45
C ALA A 77 1.17 -3.03 -11.19
N ARG A 78 1.53 -3.62 -10.05
CA ARG A 78 1.27 -5.04 -9.74
C ARG A 78 -0.01 -5.29 -8.95
N THR A 79 -0.68 -4.25 -8.44
CA THR A 79 -1.85 -4.40 -7.55
C THR A 79 -3.07 -3.63 -8.03
N ARG A 80 -4.25 -4.02 -7.56
CA ARG A 80 -5.49 -3.25 -7.75
C ARG A 80 -5.59 -2.12 -6.73
N VAL A 81 -5.21 -2.39 -5.48
CA VAL A 81 -5.26 -1.43 -4.38
C VAL A 81 -3.94 -1.43 -3.60
N ILE A 82 -3.50 -0.25 -3.15
CA ILE A 82 -2.49 -0.10 -2.11
C ILE A 82 -3.15 0.50 -0.87
N LEU A 83 -3.03 -0.20 0.26
CA LEU A 83 -3.27 0.35 1.58
C LEU A 83 -1.91 0.73 2.16
N THR A 84 -1.70 2.01 2.46
CA THR A 84 -0.46 2.47 3.09
C THR A 84 -0.69 2.92 4.52
N THR A 85 0.25 2.55 5.39
CA THR A 85 0.37 3.06 6.76
C THR A 85 1.69 3.80 6.97
N VAL A 86 2.34 4.24 5.88
CA VAL A 86 3.64 4.93 5.91
C VAL A 86 3.44 6.44 6.01
N GLY A 87 3.38 6.93 7.24
CA GLY A 87 3.47 8.35 7.56
C GLY A 87 4.86 8.77 8.06
N PRO A 88 5.10 10.08 8.30
CA PRO A 88 4.20 11.21 8.03
C PRO A 88 3.97 11.42 6.52
N TYR A 89 2.72 11.64 6.12
CA TYR A 89 2.31 11.65 4.71
C TYR A 89 2.81 12.89 3.97
N GLN A 90 2.93 14.02 4.66
CA GLN A 90 3.61 15.20 4.13
C GLN A 90 5.05 14.93 3.65
N SER A 91 5.73 13.96 4.24
CA SER A 91 7.13 13.62 3.92
C SER A 91 7.26 12.40 3.00
N HIS A 92 6.35 11.43 3.11
CA HIS A 92 6.48 10.12 2.46
C HIS A 92 5.31 9.72 1.57
N GLY A 93 4.18 10.42 1.64
CA GLY A 93 2.94 10.02 0.97
C GLY A 93 2.86 10.42 -0.51
N GLU A 94 3.44 11.58 -0.87
CA GLU A 94 3.20 12.20 -2.19
C GLU A 94 3.65 11.30 -3.36
N THR A 95 4.84 10.69 -3.26
CA THR A 95 5.38 9.84 -4.32
C THR A 95 4.46 8.64 -4.62
N LEU A 96 4.00 7.96 -3.56
CA LEU A 96 3.15 6.79 -3.69
C LEU A 96 1.75 7.15 -4.20
N VAL A 97 1.08 8.14 -3.60
CA VAL A 97 -0.28 8.50 -3.99
C VAL A 97 -0.32 9.02 -5.44
N ALA A 98 0.70 9.77 -5.87
CA ALA A 98 0.82 10.21 -7.26
C ALA A 98 1.10 9.05 -8.21
N ALA A 99 1.89 8.06 -7.80
CA ALA A 99 2.12 6.84 -8.58
C ALA A 99 0.82 6.01 -8.73
N CYS A 100 0.01 5.89 -7.68
CA CYS A 100 -1.31 5.27 -7.73
C CYS A 100 -2.24 6.01 -8.71
N ALA A 101 -2.35 7.32 -8.56
CA ALA A 101 -3.19 8.18 -9.40
C ALA A 101 -2.81 8.10 -10.89
N ARG A 102 -1.51 8.00 -11.23
CA ARG A 102 -1.08 7.80 -12.63
C ARG A 102 -1.34 6.39 -13.14
N ALA A 103 -1.12 5.38 -12.30
CA ALA A 103 -1.18 3.98 -12.71
C ALA A 103 -2.60 3.39 -12.73
N GLY A 104 -3.65 4.17 -12.42
CA GLY A 104 -5.02 3.63 -12.28
C GLY A 104 -5.13 2.61 -11.14
N THR A 105 -4.32 2.79 -10.10
CA THR A 105 -4.28 1.89 -8.93
C THR A 105 -4.98 2.59 -7.79
N ASP A 106 -5.91 1.91 -7.13
CA ASP A 106 -6.61 2.51 -6.00
C ASP A 106 -5.68 2.69 -4.82
N TYR A 107 -5.95 3.71 -4.02
CA TYR A 107 -5.15 4.10 -2.88
C TYR A 107 -6.05 4.33 -1.67
N VAL A 108 -5.64 3.80 -0.53
CA VAL A 108 -6.22 4.15 0.77
C VAL A 108 -5.12 4.31 1.81
N ASP A 109 -5.30 5.28 2.71
CA ASP A 109 -4.39 5.48 3.83
C ASP A 109 -5.13 5.78 5.14
N LEU A 110 -4.36 5.96 6.21
CA LEU A 110 -4.82 6.41 7.53
C LEU A 110 -4.40 7.86 7.82
N CYS A 111 -4.23 8.68 6.79
CA CYS A 111 -3.73 10.04 6.93
C CYS A 111 -4.63 10.85 7.88
N GLY A 112 -4.00 11.57 8.81
CA GLY A 112 -4.67 12.53 9.71
C GLY A 112 -4.09 13.92 9.55
N GLU A 113 -3.69 14.30 8.32
CA GLU A 113 -2.94 15.53 8.02
C GLU A 113 -3.75 16.44 7.06
N PRO A 114 -4.78 17.19 7.55
CA PRO A 114 -5.75 17.87 6.70
C PRO A 114 -5.16 18.89 5.73
N ALA A 115 -4.12 19.61 6.15
CA ALA A 115 -3.46 20.60 5.28
C ALA A 115 -2.81 19.93 4.06
N TRP A 116 -2.24 18.74 4.24
CA TRP A 116 -1.67 17.96 3.15
C TRP A 116 -2.75 17.35 2.27
N MET A 117 -3.81 16.79 2.86
CA MET A 117 -4.95 16.27 2.12
C MET A 117 -5.56 17.37 1.22
N ALA A 118 -5.83 18.55 1.78
CA ALA A 118 -6.37 19.69 1.04
C ALA A 118 -5.46 20.14 -0.12
N LYS A 119 -4.13 20.02 0.05
CA LYS A 119 -3.15 20.28 -1.01
C LYS A 119 -3.17 19.18 -2.08
N MET A 120 -3.26 17.91 -1.69
CA MET A 120 -3.13 16.76 -2.59
C MET A 120 -4.38 16.51 -3.42
N ILE A 121 -5.58 16.65 -2.85
CA ILE A 121 -6.85 16.38 -3.53
C ILE A 121 -6.94 17.07 -4.91
N PRO A 122 -6.83 18.41 -5.03
CA PRO A 122 -6.92 19.08 -6.33
C PRO A 122 -5.77 18.73 -7.28
N ARG A 123 -4.58 18.42 -6.75
CA ARG A 123 -3.42 18.01 -7.58
C ARG A 123 -3.61 16.64 -8.21
N LEU A 124 -4.23 15.71 -7.48
CA LEU A 124 -4.35 14.31 -7.89
C LEU A 124 -5.65 14.02 -8.64
N GLN A 125 -6.72 14.79 -8.37
CA GLN A 125 -8.05 14.60 -8.96
C GLN A 125 -8.04 14.43 -10.49
N PRO A 126 -7.33 15.27 -11.28
CA PRO A 126 -7.35 15.11 -12.74
C PRO A 126 -6.71 13.80 -13.21
N MET A 127 -5.56 13.42 -12.62
CA MET A 127 -4.86 12.19 -12.96
C MET A 127 -5.66 10.96 -12.56
N ALA A 128 -6.25 10.98 -11.35
CA ALA A 128 -7.06 9.89 -10.84
C ALA A 128 -8.33 9.67 -11.69
N ALA A 129 -9.00 10.77 -12.09
CA ALA A 129 -10.15 10.71 -12.99
C ALA A 129 -9.78 10.14 -14.37
N GLN A 130 -8.64 10.54 -14.92
CA GLN A 130 -8.17 10.06 -16.22
C GLN A 130 -7.78 8.58 -16.20
N SER A 131 -7.14 8.10 -15.12
CA SER A 131 -6.66 6.73 -15.01
C SER A 131 -7.70 5.75 -14.45
N GLY A 132 -8.76 6.26 -13.84
CA GLY A 132 -9.77 5.48 -13.12
C GLY A 132 -9.37 5.09 -11.69
N ALA A 133 -8.26 5.61 -11.16
CA ALA A 133 -7.87 5.37 -9.76
C ALA A 133 -8.84 6.05 -8.79
N ARG A 134 -9.15 5.37 -7.68
CA ARG A 134 -9.86 5.95 -6.54
C ARG A 134 -8.87 6.23 -5.42
N ILE A 135 -8.78 7.48 -4.99
CA ILE A 135 -7.87 7.91 -3.93
C ILE A 135 -8.71 8.23 -2.69
N VAL A 136 -8.51 7.48 -1.62
CA VAL A 136 -9.19 7.67 -0.33
C VAL A 136 -8.17 8.08 0.71
N PHE A 137 -8.30 9.32 1.20
CA PHE A 137 -7.64 9.75 2.43
C PHE A 137 -8.61 9.51 3.59
N SER A 138 -8.09 9.06 4.74
CA SER A 138 -8.89 8.97 5.98
C SER A 138 -9.19 10.34 6.61
#